data_AF-P0DW30-F1
#
_entry.id   AF-P0DW30-F1
#
_cell.length_a   1.000
_cell.length_b   1.000
_cell.length_c   1.000
_cell.angle_alpha   90.00
_cell.angle_beta   90.00
_cell.angle_gamma   90.00
#
_symmetry.space_group_name_H-M   'P 1'
#
loop_
_entity.id
_entity.type
_entity.pdbx_description
1 polymer ?
#
loop_
_entity_poly.entity_id
_entity_poly.type
_entity_poly.pdbx_seq_one_letter_code
_entity_poly.pdbx_strand_id
1 'polypeptide(L)' 'EAGEECDCGTPANPCCDAATCKLRPGAQCAEGLCCDQCRFGDWNDDTCTGQSADCPRNGLYG' A
#
# COMPACT_ATOMS: atom_id res chain seq x y z
N GLU A 1 -1.47 15.06 6.03
CA GLU A 1 -2.81 15.64 6.29
C GLU A 1 -3.65 14.63 7.08
N ALA A 2 -4.22 15.03 8.22
CA ALA A 2 -4.89 14.10 9.12
C ALA A 2 -6.18 13.55 8.47
N GLY A 3 -6.13 12.30 8.00
CA GLY A 3 -7.27 11.62 7.37
C GLY A 3 -7.06 11.16 5.93
N GLU A 4 -5.91 11.48 5.31
CA GLU A 4 -5.50 10.86 4.06
C GLU A 4 -5.09 9.39 4.32
N GLU A 5 -5.58 8.48 3.51
CA GLU A 5 -5.20 7.05 3.56
C GLU A 5 -4.03 6.77 2.61
N CYS A 6 -3.77 7.70 1.68
CA CYS A 6 -2.70 7.63 0.69
C CYS A 6 -2.29 9.04 0.26
N ASP A 7 -1.01 9.18 -0.10
CA ASP A 7 -0.50 10.43 -0.67
C ASP A 7 -1.16 10.69 -2.03
N CYS A 8 -1.93 11.78 -2.10
CA CYS A 8 -2.59 12.26 -3.31
C CYS A 8 -1.77 13.31 -4.07
N GLY A 9 -0.54 13.55 -3.64
CA GLY A 9 0.43 14.41 -4.29
C GLY A 9 0.85 13.93 -5.68
N THR A 10 1.79 14.66 -6.28
CA THR A 10 2.33 14.34 -7.61
C THR A 10 3.63 13.56 -7.45
N PRO A 11 3.81 12.41 -8.12
CA PRO A 11 2.93 11.80 -9.13
C PRO A 11 1.68 11.13 -8.55
N ALA A 12 0.56 11.28 -9.27
CA ALA A 12 -0.72 10.71 -8.87
C ALA A 12 -0.66 9.17 -8.80
N ASN A 13 -1.07 8.62 -7.67
CA ASN A 13 -1.12 7.18 -7.46
C ASN A 13 -2.44 6.61 -8.03
N PRO A 14 -2.42 5.59 -8.92
CA PRO A 14 -3.63 5.00 -9.50
C PRO A 14 -4.54 4.29 -8.48
N CYS A 15 -4.00 3.93 -7.32
CA CYS A 15 -4.73 3.29 -6.21
C CYS A 15 -5.34 4.31 -5.25
N CYS A 16 -4.88 5.55 -5.31
CA CYS A 16 -5.39 6.66 -4.52
C CYS A 16 -6.46 7.42 -5.31
N ASP A 17 -7.51 7.85 -4.62
CA ASP A 17 -8.48 8.81 -5.12
C ASP A 17 -7.94 10.21 -4.88
N ALA A 18 -7.59 10.93 -5.95
CA ALA A 18 -6.99 12.25 -5.87
C ALA A 18 -7.94 13.35 -5.33
N ALA A 19 -9.25 13.10 -5.31
CA ALA A 19 -10.24 14.07 -4.81
C ALA A 19 -10.42 13.96 -3.29
N THR A 20 -10.22 12.77 -2.73
CA THR A 20 -10.42 12.49 -1.30
C THR A 20 -9.15 12.10 -0.55
N CYS A 21 -8.06 11.81 -1.27
CA CYS A 21 -6.80 11.26 -0.75
C CYS A 21 -7.02 9.96 0.03
N LYS A 22 -7.96 9.14 -0.48
CA LYS A 22 -8.36 7.85 0.10
C LYS A 22 -8.07 6.71 -0.86
N LEU A 23 -7.98 5.48 -0.34
CA LEU A 23 -7.91 4.31 -1.20
C LEU A 23 -9.17 4.21 -2.06
N ARG A 24 -8.98 3.90 -3.35
CA ARG A 24 -10.11 3.63 -4.25
C ARG A 24 -10.89 2.40 -3.76
N PRO A 25 -12.20 2.32 -4.03
CA PRO A 25 -12.97 1.13 -3.70
C PRO A 25 -12.36 -0.12 -4.36
N GLY A 26 -11.96 -1.09 -3.55
CA GLY A 26 -11.30 -2.32 -3.99
C GLY A 26 -9.77 -2.27 -3.98
N ALA A 27 -9.16 -1.10 -3.74
CA ALA A 27 -7.74 -1.00 -3.41
C ALA A 27 -7.53 -1.40 -1.94
N GLN A 28 -6.57 -2.27 -1.69
CA GLN A 28 -6.12 -2.66 -0.36
C GLN A 28 -4.89 -1.85 0.07
N CYS A 29 -4.15 -1.30 -0.89
CA CYS A 29 -2.96 -0.50 -0.67
C CYS A 29 -2.81 0.55 -1.77
N ALA A 30 -2.05 1.60 -1.47
CA ALA A 30 -1.63 2.58 -2.47
C ALA A 30 -0.13 2.51 -2.74
N GLU A 31 0.68 2.34 -1.69
CA GLU A 31 2.13 2.32 -1.78
C GLU A 31 2.69 1.23 -0.87
N GLY A 32 3.88 0.72 -1.18
CA GLY A 32 4.57 -0.28 -0.40
C GLY A 32 5.22 -1.34 -1.29
N LEU A 33 6.28 -1.99 -0.80
CA LEU A 33 7.00 -3.04 -1.53
C LEU A 33 6.10 -4.22 -1.91
N CYS A 34 5.06 -4.43 -1.11
CA CYS A 34 4.10 -5.50 -1.22
C CYS A 34 2.84 -5.10 -1.99
N CYS A 35 2.74 -3.83 -2.41
CA CYS A 35 1.57 -3.30 -3.09
C CYS A 35 1.74 -3.42 -4.61
N ASP A 36 1.00 -4.34 -5.23
CA ASP A 36 0.92 -4.44 -6.69
C ASP A 36 -0.54 -4.45 -7.15
N GLN A 37 -0.83 -3.74 -8.23
CA GLN A 37 -2.20 -3.54 -8.74
C GLN A 37 -3.18 -3.09 -7.65
N CYS A 38 -2.72 -2.26 -6.71
CA CYS A 38 -3.50 -1.79 -5.55
C CYS A 38 -3.95 -2.91 -4.61
N ARG A 39 -3.30 -4.07 -4.65
CA ARG A 39 -3.56 -5.22 -3.78
C ARG A 39 -2.28 -5.60 -3.07
N PHE A 40 -2.43 -6.17 -1.88
CA PHE A 40 -1.30 -6.84 -1.26
C PHE A 40 -0.96 -8.06 -2.09
N GLY A 41 0.20 -8.04 -2.75
CA GLY A 41 0.72 -9.19 -3.45
C GLY A 41 1.23 -10.22 -2.45
N ASP A 42 0.88 -11.48 -2.65
CA ASP A 42 1.64 -12.63 -2.13
C ASP A 42 2.81 -12.84 -3.09
N TRP A 43 3.67 -11.81 -3.25
CA TRP A 43 4.93 -12.05 -3.94
C TRP A 43 5.66 -13.13 -3.13
N ASN A 44 6.40 -14.01 -3.79
CA ASN A 44 7.12 -15.18 -3.23
C ASN A 44 8.24 -14.81 -2.23
N ASP A 45 8.07 -13.75 -1.46
CA ASP A 45 8.93 -13.36 -0.35
C ASP A 45 8.10 -13.55 0.92
N ASP A 46 8.62 -14.35 1.87
CA ASP A 46 7.96 -14.67 3.15
C ASP A 46 7.54 -13.43 3.97
N THR A 47 7.98 -12.24 3.56
CA THR A 47 7.61 -10.96 4.13
C THR A 47 6.24 -10.46 3.66
N CYS A 48 5.78 -10.87 2.48
CA CYS A 48 4.56 -10.39 1.86
C CYS A 48 3.37 -11.28 2.19
N THR A 49 2.83 -11.17 3.40
CA THR A 49 1.70 -12.01 3.86
C THR A 49 0.35 -11.67 3.22
N GLY A 50 0.31 -10.69 2.31
CA GLY A 50 -0.94 -10.16 1.80
C GLY A 50 -1.76 -9.37 2.84
N GLN A 51 -1.21 -9.06 4.02
CA GLN A 51 -1.92 -8.35 5.09
C GLN A 51 -1.60 -6.86 5.17
N SER A 52 -0.48 -6.42 4.58
CA SER A 52 0.04 -5.06 4.68
C SER A 52 0.76 -4.68 3.39
N ALA A 53 0.77 -3.38 3.09
CA ALA A 53 1.49 -2.83 1.94
C ALA A 53 3.00 -2.78 2.20
N ASP A 54 3.34 -2.55 3.47
CA ASP A 54 4.69 -2.70 3.99
C ASP A 54 4.92 -4.15 4.38
N CYS A 55 5.90 -4.80 3.72
CA CYS A 55 6.38 -6.08 4.20
C CYS A 55 7.12 -5.85 5.53
N PRO A 56 6.88 -6.63 6.60
CA PRO A 56 7.85 -6.73 7.68
C PRO A 56 9.18 -7.14 7.05
N ARG A 57 10.16 -6.23 7.01
CA ARG A 57 11.51 -6.53 6.51
C ARG A 57 11.95 -7.83 7.17
N ASN A 58 12.31 -8.81 6.35
CA ASN A 58 12.79 -10.13 6.78
C ASN A 58 13.74 -10.00 7.99
N GLY A 59 13.20 -10.32 9.18
CA GLY A 59 13.94 -10.59 10.42
C GLY A 59 14.59 -9.41 11.15
N LEU A 60 14.44 -9.46 12.48
CA LEU A 60 15.26 -8.84 13.55
C LEU A 60 14.70 -7.57 14.20
N TYR A 61 14.76 -7.60 15.54
CA TYR A 61 14.20 -6.72 16.58
C TYR A 61 12.73 -7.03 16.93
N GLY A 62 12.42 -7.76 18.00
CA GLY A 62 13.20 -8.09 19.19
C GLY A 62 12.23 -8.11 20.36
#